data_AF-X1VCZ7-F1
#
_entry.id   AF-X1VCZ7-F1
#
_cell.length_a   1.000
_cell.length_b   1.000
_cell.length_c   1.000
_cell.angle_alpha   90.00
_cell.angle_beta   90.00
_cell.angle_gamma   90.00
#
_symmetry.space_group_name_H-M   'P 1'
#
loop_
_entity.id
_entity.type
_entity.pdbx_description
1 polymer ?
#
loop_
_entity_poly.entity_id
_entity_poly.type
_entity_poly.pdbx_seq_one_letter_code
_entity_poly.pdbx_strand_id
1 'polypeptide(L)'
;MLSQKRLARSHILILIFAALLAACSRGAENASGGATYHTDLILTQPEDLKAAQIQGGGPLLVVATTSIVADVVANVGGEAIILDSIIPRMTDPHGYQLTPGDLRMLHDADVVFINGLGLEESLEQSLSQLP
;
A
#
# COMPACT_ATOMS: atom_id res chain seq x y z
N MET A 1 -30.94 18.26 55.95
CA MET A 1 -30.66 19.03 54.72
C MET A 1 -29.35 18.69 53.99
N LEU A 2 -28.38 17.94 54.58
CA LEU A 2 -27.14 17.57 53.87
C LEU A 2 -27.26 16.34 52.93
N SER A 3 -28.25 15.46 53.12
CA SER A 3 -28.42 14.23 52.30
C SER A 3 -28.95 14.52 50.89
N GLN A 4 -29.94 15.43 50.75
CA GLN A 4 -30.47 15.86 49.45
C GLN A 4 -29.43 16.57 48.57
N LYS A 5 -28.47 17.29 49.20
CA LYS A 5 -27.36 17.95 48.50
C LYS A 5 -26.33 16.96 47.95
N ARG A 6 -26.20 15.77 48.54
CA ARG A 6 -25.29 14.70 48.06
C ARG A 6 -25.90 13.94 46.88
N LEU A 7 -27.21 13.71 46.91
CA LEU A 7 -27.95 13.07 45.81
C LEU A 7 -27.99 13.96 44.56
N ALA A 8 -28.27 15.26 44.72
CA ALA A 8 -28.22 16.22 43.61
C ALA A 8 -26.82 16.35 42.98
N ARG A 9 -25.76 16.30 43.80
CA ARG A 9 -24.37 16.33 43.32
C ARG A 9 -23.99 15.06 42.54
N SER A 10 -24.47 13.90 42.97
CA SER A 10 -24.23 12.64 42.26
C SER A 10 -24.92 12.61 40.89
N HIS A 11 -26.16 13.09 40.79
CA HIS A 11 -26.86 13.16 39.50
C HIS A 11 -26.23 14.17 38.53
N ILE A 12 -25.76 15.33 39.02
CA ILE A 12 -25.03 16.29 38.19
C ILE A 12 -23.75 15.66 37.63
N LEU A 13 -22.99 14.91 38.43
CA LEU A 13 -21.76 14.28 37.98
C LEU A 13 -22.00 13.18 36.92
N ILE A 14 -23.07 12.40 37.08
CA ILE A 14 -23.47 11.35 36.12
C ILE A 14 -23.90 11.97 34.79
N LEU A 15 -24.67 13.07 34.81
CA LEU A 15 -25.09 13.78 33.61
C LEU A 15 -23.92 14.41 32.85
N ILE A 16 -22.94 14.98 33.56
CA ILE A 16 -21.72 15.52 32.96
C ILE A 16 -20.91 14.40 32.30
N PHE A 17 -20.74 13.25 32.97
CA PHE A 17 -20.00 12.12 32.42
C PHE A 17 -20.69 11.53 31.18
N ALA A 18 -22.02 11.38 31.19
CA ALA A 18 -22.78 10.93 30.02
C ALA A 18 -22.67 11.90 28.82
N ALA A 19 -22.66 13.21 29.08
CA ALA A 19 -22.47 14.22 28.03
C ALA A 19 -21.05 14.18 27.42
N LEU A 20 -20.03 13.92 28.24
CA LEU A 20 -18.64 13.76 27.79
C LEU A 20 -18.45 12.50 26.91
N LEU A 21 -19.08 11.36 27.26
CA LEU A 21 -19.03 10.17 26.40
C LEU A 21 -19.73 10.39 25.05
N ALA A 22 -20.84 11.12 25.01
CA ALA A 22 -21.56 11.41 23.78
C ALA A 22 -20.82 12.37 22.83
N ALA A 23 -19.83 13.12 23.34
CA ALA A 23 -19.03 14.06 22.54
C ALA A 23 -17.93 13.37 21.69
N CYS A 24 -17.62 12.10 21.95
CA CYS A 24 -16.61 11.35 21.20
C CYS A 24 -17.16 10.64 19.95
N SER A 25 -18.48 10.67 19.69
CA SER A 25 -19.09 9.99 18.53
C SER A 25 -19.72 10.93 17.49
N ARG A 26 -19.43 12.24 17.55
CA ARG A 26 -19.92 13.21 16.55
C ARG A 26 -18.80 13.52 15.57
N GLY A 27 -18.93 12.94 14.36
CA GLY A 27 -17.95 12.97 13.29
C GLY A 27 -17.54 14.39 12.86
N ALA A 28 -16.26 14.50 12.52
CA ALA A 28 -15.71 15.62 11.77
C ALA A 28 -15.94 15.36 10.28
N GLU A 29 -17.01 15.95 9.74
CA GLU A 29 -17.30 16.02 8.32
C GLU A 29 -16.75 17.34 7.74
N ASN A 30 -15.77 17.19 6.84
CA ASN A 30 -15.37 18.07 5.73
C ASN A 30 -14.75 19.45 6.02
N ALA A 31 -13.42 19.51 5.87
CA ALA A 31 -12.71 20.66 5.32
C ALA A 31 -12.07 20.27 3.98
N SER A 32 -12.70 20.67 2.88
CA SER A 32 -12.20 20.50 1.52
C SER A 32 -11.15 21.57 1.19
N GLY A 33 -9.90 21.15 1.01
CA GLY A 33 -8.79 22.00 0.55
C GLY A 33 -7.73 21.19 -0.20
N GLY A 34 -7.85 21.19 -1.54
CA GLY A 34 -6.81 21.00 -2.57
C GLY A 34 -5.59 20.09 -2.31
N ALA A 35 -5.65 18.89 -2.87
CA ALA A 35 -4.65 18.29 -3.77
C ALA A 35 -5.22 16.96 -4.28
N THR A 36 -5.51 16.87 -5.58
CA THR A 36 -6.05 15.65 -6.19
C THR A 36 -4.94 14.60 -6.28
N TYR A 37 -4.71 13.86 -5.20
CA TYR A 37 -4.14 12.53 -5.28
C TYR A 37 -5.30 11.58 -5.57
N HIS A 38 -5.22 10.78 -6.63
CA HIS A 38 -6.13 9.65 -6.81
C HIS A 38 -5.82 8.63 -5.72
N THR A 39 -6.40 8.79 -4.54
CA THR A 39 -6.28 7.88 -3.39
C THR A 39 -7.38 6.83 -3.39
N ASP A 40 -7.78 6.33 -4.56
CA ASP A 40 -8.51 5.07 -4.62
C ASP A 40 -7.47 3.95 -4.57
N LEU A 41 -6.85 3.79 -3.39
CA LEU A 41 -6.03 2.62 -3.09
C LEU A 41 -6.99 1.43 -3.05
N ILE A 42 -7.24 0.80 -4.20
CA ILE A 42 -7.94 -0.48 -4.27
C ILE A 42 -7.01 -1.48 -3.61
N LEU A 43 -7.12 -1.61 -2.29
CA LEU A 43 -6.57 -2.73 -1.55
C LEU A 43 -7.40 -3.93 -1.96
N THR A 44 -6.97 -4.60 -3.03
CA THR A 44 -7.54 -5.87 -3.48
C THR A 44 -7.63 -6.78 -2.26
N GLN A 45 -8.84 -7.18 -1.90
CA GLN A 45 -9.00 -8.07 -0.76
C GLN A 45 -8.54 -9.48 -1.19
N PRO A 46 -8.00 -10.30 -0.28
CA PRO A 46 -7.50 -11.62 -0.64
C PRO A 46 -8.54 -12.50 -1.36
N GLU A 47 -9.82 -12.31 -1.08
CA GLU A 47 -10.95 -12.98 -1.74
C GLU A 47 -11.12 -12.63 -3.22
N ASP A 48 -10.59 -11.48 -3.66
CA ASP A 48 -10.67 -11.03 -5.05
C ASP A 48 -9.51 -11.59 -5.90
N LEU A 49 -8.51 -12.22 -5.28
CA LEU A 49 -7.36 -12.79 -5.98
C LEU A 49 -7.74 -14.11 -6.66
N LYS A 50 -7.75 -14.09 -7.98
CA LYS A 50 -7.79 -15.31 -8.81
C LYS A 50 -6.39 -15.66 -9.29
N ALA A 51 -6.05 -16.94 -9.19
CA ALA A 51 -4.82 -17.46 -9.79
C ALA A 51 -4.82 -17.19 -11.31
N ALA A 52 -3.83 -16.43 -11.76
CA ALA A 52 -3.60 -16.22 -13.18
C ALA A 52 -3.35 -17.57 -13.87
N GLN A 53 -4.01 -17.79 -15.01
CA GLN A 53 -3.79 -18.99 -15.80
C GLN A 53 -2.61 -18.74 -16.74
N ILE A 54 -1.43 -19.17 -16.32
CA ILE A 54 -0.22 -19.02 -17.12
C ILE A 54 -0.11 -20.20 -18.09
N GLN A 55 0.05 -19.90 -19.37
CA GLN A 55 0.19 -20.89 -20.42
C GLN A 55 1.64 -21.36 -20.47
N GLY A 56 1.94 -22.53 -19.88
CA GLY A 56 3.28 -23.12 -19.88
C GLY A 56 3.68 -23.62 -18.50
N GLY A 57 4.31 -24.80 -18.46
CA GLY A 57 4.69 -25.47 -17.21
C GLY A 57 6.07 -25.09 -16.66
N GLY A 58 6.60 -23.91 -17.02
CA GLY A 58 7.91 -23.43 -16.58
C GLY A 58 7.82 -22.40 -15.44
N PRO A 59 8.95 -22.08 -14.78
CA PRO A 59 9.01 -20.96 -13.83
C PRO A 59 8.62 -19.64 -14.49
N LEU A 60 8.01 -18.73 -13.71
CA LEU A 60 7.67 -17.39 -14.18
C LEU A 60 8.90 -16.51 -14.26
N LEU A 61 9.00 -15.70 -15.31
CA LEU A 61 9.97 -14.62 -15.39
C LEU A 61 9.45 -13.44 -14.56
N VAL A 62 10.09 -13.16 -13.44
CA VAL A 62 9.66 -12.15 -12.48
C VAL A 62 10.71 -11.06 -12.36
N VAL A 63 10.27 -9.82 -12.37
CA VAL A 63 11.15 -8.67 -12.19
C VAL A 63 10.66 -7.85 -10.99
N ALA A 64 11.57 -7.52 -10.08
CA ALA A 64 11.31 -6.58 -9.00
C ALA A 64 12.05 -5.26 -9.25
N THR A 65 11.43 -4.13 -8.92
CA THR A 65 12.08 -2.82 -9.06
C THR A 65 13.26 -2.69 -8.11
N THR A 66 13.06 -2.99 -6.83
CA THR A 66 14.07 -2.82 -5.77
C THR A 66 14.54 -4.16 -5.20
N SER A 67 15.77 -4.17 -4.69
CA SER A 67 16.33 -5.35 -4.02
C SER A 67 15.55 -5.79 -2.77
N ILE A 68 14.85 -4.89 -2.09
CA ILE A 68 14.03 -5.21 -0.92
C ILE A 68 12.79 -6.00 -1.35
N VAL A 69 12.11 -5.53 -2.40
CA VAL A 69 10.97 -6.24 -2.99
C VAL A 69 11.43 -7.58 -3.56
N ALA A 70 12.58 -7.63 -4.22
CA ALA A 70 13.17 -8.86 -4.74
C ALA A 70 13.37 -9.91 -3.63
N ASP A 71 13.88 -9.51 -2.46
CA ASP A 71 14.08 -10.43 -1.33
C ASP A 71 12.76 -11.05 -0.84
N VAL A 72 11.70 -10.25 -0.73
CA VAL A 72 10.35 -10.75 -0.38
C VAL A 72 9.84 -11.71 -1.45
N VAL A 73 9.94 -11.33 -2.71
CA VAL A 73 9.46 -12.12 -3.85
C VAL A 73 10.21 -13.44 -3.97
N ALA A 74 11.52 -13.46 -3.74
CA ALA A 74 12.33 -14.68 -3.75
C ALA A 74 11.87 -15.66 -2.66
N ASN A 75 11.62 -15.17 -1.45
CA ASN A 75 11.16 -15.99 -0.33
C ASN A 75 9.76 -16.60 -0.58
N VAL A 76 8.88 -15.88 -1.28
CA VAL A 76 7.51 -16.34 -1.59
C VAL A 76 7.48 -17.25 -2.82
N GLY A 77 8.18 -16.87 -3.89
CA GLY A 77 8.14 -17.57 -5.17
C GLY A 77 9.00 -18.82 -5.24
N GLY A 78 10.11 -18.88 -4.49
CA GLY A 78 10.99 -20.04 -4.45
C GLY A 78 11.40 -20.54 -5.85
N GLU A 79 11.28 -21.85 -6.08
CA GLU A 79 11.65 -22.48 -7.36
C GLU A 79 10.63 -22.24 -8.49
N ALA A 80 9.47 -21.63 -8.20
CA ALA A 80 8.43 -21.38 -9.20
C ALA A 80 8.71 -20.13 -10.06
N ILE A 81 9.78 -19.38 -9.76
CA ILE A 81 10.13 -18.14 -10.44
C ILE A 81 11.60 -18.10 -10.84
N ILE A 82 11.90 -17.33 -11.87
CA ILE A 82 13.22 -16.82 -12.22
C ILE A 82 13.15 -15.31 -11.96
N LEU A 83 13.91 -14.82 -10.98
CA LEU A 83 13.80 -13.47 -10.47
C LEU A 83 15.02 -12.62 -10.81
N ASP A 84 14.78 -11.44 -11.38
CA ASP A 84 15.76 -10.36 -11.51
C ASP A 84 15.30 -9.08 -10.81
N SER A 85 16.25 -8.17 -10.53
CA SER A 85 15.96 -6.85 -9.96
C SER A 85 16.63 -5.73 -10.75
N ILE A 86 15.88 -4.66 -11.03
CA ILE A 86 16.36 -3.57 -11.88
C ILE A 86 17.29 -2.61 -11.13
N ILE A 87 16.84 -2.12 -9.97
CA ILE A 87 17.61 -1.13 -9.19
C ILE A 87 18.64 -1.89 -8.35
N PRO A 88 19.95 -1.65 -8.58
CA PRO A 88 20.99 -2.34 -7.82
C PRO A 88 20.92 -2.02 -6.33
N ARG A 89 21.45 -2.93 -5.51
CA ARG A 89 21.61 -2.68 -4.07
C ARG A 89 22.40 -1.40 -3.84
N MET A 90 22.01 -0.67 -2.80
CA MET A 90 22.62 0.61 -2.39
C MET A 90 22.46 1.76 -3.41
N THR A 91 21.60 1.60 -4.42
CA THR A 91 21.24 2.66 -5.35
C THR A 91 19.95 3.34 -4.89
N ASP A 92 19.88 4.66 -5.06
CA ASP A 92 18.68 5.45 -4.77
C ASP A 92 17.55 5.09 -5.77
N PRO A 93 16.39 4.61 -5.30
CA PRO A 93 15.29 4.27 -6.19
C PRO A 93 14.54 5.49 -6.75
N HIS A 94 14.60 6.64 -6.08
CA HIS A 94 13.85 7.83 -6.50
C HIS A 94 14.41 8.46 -7.78
N GLY A 95 15.73 8.38 -7.96
CA GLY A 95 16.44 8.96 -9.11
C GLY A 95 16.94 7.93 -10.13
N TYR A 96 16.54 6.66 -10.02
CA TYR A 96 17.04 5.63 -10.93
C TYR A 96 16.49 5.85 -12.34
N GLN A 97 17.36 5.68 -13.34
CA GLN A 97 17.01 5.81 -14.74
C GLN A 97 17.13 4.45 -15.43
N LEU A 98 16.04 4.00 -16.06
CA LEU A 98 16.02 2.75 -16.81
C LEU A 98 17.04 2.79 -17.97
N THR A 99 17.80 1.71 -18.07
CA THR A 99 18.66 1.40 -19.20
C THR A 99 17.87 0.67 -20.28
N PRO A 100 18.39 0.59 -21.52
CA PRO A 100 17.78 -0.27 -22.56
C PRO A 100 17.70 -1.75 -22.16
N GLY A 101 18.60 -2.23 -21.30
CA GLY A 101 18.56 -3.59 -20.76
C GLY A 101 17.38 -3.80 -19.82
N ASP A 102 17.12 -2.83 -18.95
CA ASP A 102 16.00 -2.89 -18.00
C ASP A 102 14.66 -2.88 -18.72
N LEU A 103 14.52 -2.05 -19.75
CA LEU A 103 13.31 -2.03 -20.58
C LEU A 103 13.05 -3.37 -21.27
N ARG A 104 14.12 -4.06 -21.73
CA ARG A 104 13.99 -5.39 -22.31
C ARG A 104 13.56 -6.41 -21.25
N MET A 105 14.18 -6.36 -20.07
CA MET A 105 13.85 -7.25 -18.96
C MET A 105 12.38 -7.07 -18.52
N LEU A 106 11.92 -5.82 -18.39
CA LEU A 106 10.54 -5.48 -18.07
C LEU A 106 9.54 -5.95 -19.14
N HIS A 107 9.90 -5.81 -20.42
CA HIS A 107 9.07 -6.25 -21.52
C HIS A 107 8.90 -7.78 -21.57
N ASP A 108 9.94 -8.52 -21.22
CA ASP A 108 9.95 -9.98 -21.29
C ASP A 108 9.42 -10.64 -19.99
N ALA A 109 9.11 -9.86 -18.95
CA ALA A 109 8.63 -10.35 -17.67
C ALA A 109 7.16 -10.80 -17.71
N ASP A 110 6.86 -11.92 -17.04
CA ASP A 110 5.48 -12.36 -16.79
C ASP A 110 4.82 -11.52 -15.69
N VAL A 111 5.59 -11.10 -14.68
CA VAL A 111 5.12 -10.30 -13.54
C VAL A 111 6.19 -9.29 -13.13
N VAL A 112 5.76 -8.04 -12.93
CA VAL A 112 6.61 -6.97 -12.36
C VAL A 112 6.10 -6.58 -10.97
N PHE A 113 6.98 -6.64 -9.98
CA PHE A 113 6.71 -6.17 -8.62
C PHE A 113 7.33 -4.79 -8.39
N ILE A 114 6.48 -3.84 -8.02
CA ILE A 114 6.85 -2.47 -7.66
C ILE A 114 6.57 -2.26 -6.17
N ASN A 115 7.35 -1.41 -5.49
CA ASN A 115 6.98 -0.97 -4.14
C ASN A 115 5.77 -0.03 -4.19
N GLY A 116 5.78 0.89 -5.15
CA GLY A 116 4.73 1.90 -5.31
C GLY A 116 4.82 3.02 -4.26
N LEU A 117 3.72 3.74 -4.07
CA LEU A 117 3.62 4.92 -3.20
C LEU A 117 4.65 6.01 -3.53
N GLY A 118 5.03 6.15 -4.80
CA GLY A 118 6.00 7.13 -5.27
C GLY A 118 7.47 6.82 -4.95
N LEU A 119 7.81 5.60 -4.50
CA LEU A 119 9.22 5.24 -4.28
C LEU A 119 10.00 5.21 -5.60
N GLU A 120 9.38 4.66 -6.65
CA GLU A 120 9.96 4.58 -8.00
C GLU A 120 9.39 5.64 -8.95
N GLU A 121 9.19 6.88 -8.46
CA GLU A 121 8.52 7.98 -9.20
C GLU A 121 9.09 8.18 -10.62
N SER A 122 10.42 8.13 -10.79
CA SER A 122 11.06 8.28 -12.09
C SER A 122 10.76 7.12 -13.08
N LEU A 123 10.35 5.95 -12.57
CA LEU A 123 10.04 4.76 -13.36
C LEU A 123 8.54 4.65 -13.68
N GLU A 124 7.65 5.26 -12.89
CA GLU A 124 6.18 5.07 -12.99
C GLU A 124 5.65 5.31 -14.41
N GLN A 125 6.13 6.36 -15.08
CA GLN A 125 5.73 6.65 -16.45
C GLN A 125 6.15 5.55 -17.43
N SER A 126 7.36 5.00 -17.29
CA SER A 126 7.85 3.93 -18.16
C SER A 126 7.14 2.61 -17.86
N LEU A 127 6.88 2.30 -16.59
CA LEU A 127 6.19 1.09 -16.15
C LEU A 127 4.74 1.05 -16.62
N SER A 128 4.05 2.20 -16.66
CA SER A 128 2.67 2.29 -17.16
C SER A 128 2.52 2.15 -18.68
N GLN A 129 3.64 2.15 -19.42
CA GLN A 129 3.66 1.96 -20.87
C GLN A 129 4.06 0.53 -21.28
N LEU A 130 4.33 -0.34 -20.31
CA LEU A 130 4.60 -1.74 -20.58
C LEU A 130 3.30 -2.43 -21.05
N PRO A 131 3.41 -3.41 -21.99
CA PRO A 131 2.27 -4.08 -22.61
C PRO A 131 1.44 -4.93 -21.64
#